data_AF-A0A966PVH1-F1
#
_entry.id   AF-A0A966PVH1-F1
#
_cell.length_a   1.000
_cell.length_b   1.000
_cell.length_c   1.000
_cell.angle_alpha   90.00
_cell.angle_beta   90.00
_cell.angle_gamma   90.00
#
_symmetry.space_group_name_H-M   'P 1'
#
loop_
_entity.id
_entity.type
_entity.pdbx_description
1 polymer ?
#
loop_
_entity_poly.entity_id
_entity_poly.type
_entity_poly.pdbx_seq_one_letter_code
_entity_poly.pdbx_strand_id
1 'polypeptide(L)'
;MVDQSNTEDFGANSWLVEEMYERYRDEPETLSAAWREFFSDYKPVGSPKADPTGELIRPSFDSVADLAKESVAPTPVKATKLKPKQEASAAVVSGSNTSAVKEEISPEAPPRAPRPVAVFAPVEQTPLEVVEPEPLRGVSAVIATNMEASLTVPTATSVRQVPAKLLEVNRKVINGYRERSGESKISFTHLIGYAIVRAISDAVPNMKHVYSVDEHGKPQIKKFSHVNMGLAVDVDKGKGQRSLVVPVLRNADTLDFAGFLLTYEDIIRKVRANKLTLDDFQGANVSLTNPGTIGTQMSVPRLMAGQGLIVGVGTIDYPAEFQGSDERALGRLGVSKVVTITSTYDHRIIQGAESGMFLKYVHELLTGEHNFYADVFSSLGVPYESVKWRDDSNSLDSEDALLEKQMQIATLIRVHRVRGHLIADLDPLHWRAPRMPRELDPATYGLTVWDLDREFLTGGVGGVNRSTLGELLGVLRDAYCRTIGVEYMHIQNTDEQRWIQEHFEGVKRNDFAVDKVRVLERLNAAEAFERFLSTKYVGTKRFGLEGAESAIPILDKILNLATDAK
;
A
#
# COMPACT_ATOMS: atom_id res chain seq x y z
N MET A 1 -1.76 -39.81 6.99
CA MET A 1 -1.10 -38.62 7.58
C MET A 1 -2.11 -37.49 7.49
N VAL A 2 -2.69 -37.10 8.62
CA VAL A 2 -3.84 -36.21 8.70
C VAL A 2 -3.38 -34.76 8.81
N ASP A 3 -4.08 -33.93 8.07
CA ASP A 3 -4.05 -32.48 7.86
C ASP A 3 -3.84 -31.64 9.15
N GLN A 4 -2.88 -30.70 9.11
CA GLN A 4 -2.55 -29.72 10.16
C GLN A 4 -2.69 -28.30 9.61
N SER A 5 -3.89 -27.86 9.23
CA SER A 5 -4.06 -26.58 8.52
C SER A 5 -5.07 -25.59 9.11
N ASN A 6 -5.49 -25.73 10.37
CA ASN A 6 -6.48 -24.82 10.98
C ASN A 6 -6.05 -24.13 12.29
N THR A 7 -4.75 -24.12 12.64
CA THR A 7 -4.35 -23.78 14.02
C THR A 7 -3.18 -22.81 14.17
N GLU A 8 -3.26 -21.63 13.53
CA GLU A 8 -2.37 -20.50 13.87
C GLU A 8 -3.06 -19.13 14.04
N ASP A 9 -4.40 -19.02 14.03
CA ASP A 9 -5.02 -17.71 13.73
C ASP A 9 -5.62 -16.91 14.89
N PHE A 10 -5.34 -17.23 16.16
CA PHE A 10 -5.81 -16.42 17.31
C PHE A 10 -4.73 -15.59 18.00
N GLY A 11 -3.46 -15.75 17.62
CA GLY A 11 -2.33 -14.93 18.09
C GLY A 11 -2.33 -14.71 19.62
N ALA A 12 -2.16 -13.46 20.04
CA ALA A 12 -2.13 -13.06 21.45
C ALA A 12 -3.45 -13.29 22.24
N ASN A 13 -4.55 -13.63 21.56
CA ASN A 13 -5.86 -13.87 22.17
C ASN A 13 -6.17 -15.37 22.35
N SER A 14 -5.21 -16.26 22.08
CA SER A 14 -5.42 -17.71 22.19
C SER A 14 -5.88 -18.15 23.58
N TRP A 15 -5.39 -17.49 24.65
CA TRP A 15 -5.78 -17.77 26.03
C TRP A 15 -7.26 -17.48 26.32
N LEU A 16 -7.83 -16.43 25.70
CA LEU A 16 -9.23 -16.04 25.89
C LEU A 16 -10.17 -17.01 25.18
N VAL A 17 -9.78 -17.49 23.99
CA VAL A 17 -10.55 -18.50 23.24
C VAL A 17 -10.56 -19.82 24.01
N GLU A 18 -9.43 -20.18 24.63
CA GLU A 18 -9.32 -21.37 25.48
C GLU A 18 -10.19 -21.26 26.73
N GLU A 19 -10.16 -20.12 27.44
CA GLU A 19 -11.03 -19.86 28.60
C GLU A 19 -12.53 -19.88 28.23
N MET A 20 -12.90 -19.27 27.10
CA MET A 20 -14.28 -19.26 26.62
C MET A 20 -14.75 -20.65 26.16
N TYR A 21 -13.84 -21.48 25.64
CA TYR A 21 -14.13 -22.87 25.29
C TYR A 21 -14.31 -23.76 26.52
N GLU A 22 -13.54 -23.53 27.59
CA GLU A 22 -13.76 -24.19 28.88
C GLU A 22 -15.14 -23.85 29.45
N ARG A 23 -15.52 -22.57 29.45
CA ARG A 23 -16.87 -22.14 29.85
C ARG A 23 -17.97 -22.72 28.97
N TYR A 24 -17.72 -22.89 27.66
CA TYR A 24 -18.65 -23.55 26.74
C TYR A 24 -18.89 -25.02 27.10
N ARG A 25 -17.85 -25.73 27.57
CA ARG A 25 -17.95 -27.13 28.00
C ARG A 25 -18.69 -27.27 29.32
N ASP A 26 -18.43 -26.40 30.27
CA ASP A 26 -18.94 -26.53 31.64
C ASP A 26 -20.34 -25.90 31.81
N GLU A 27 -20.55 -24.69 31.28
CA GLU A 27 -21.82 -23.95 31.41
C GLU A 27 -22.20 -23.21 30.11
N PRO A 28 -22.66 -23.91 29.05
CA PRO A 28 -22.90 -23.33 27.73
C PRO A 28 -23.89 -22.15 27.71
N GLU A 29 -24.87 -22.16 28.62
CA GLU A 29 -25.91 -21.12 28.69
C GLU A 29 -25.41 -19.78 29.22
N THR A 30 -24.22 -19.73 29.84
CA THR A 30 -23.58 -18.48 30.29
C THR A 30 -22.93 -17.70 29.14
N LEU A 31 -22.77 -18.35 27.98
CA LEU A 31 -22.18 -17.75 26.79
C LEU A 31 -23.24 -17.17 25.85
N SER A 32 -22.87 -16.07 25.20
CA SER A 32 -23.69 -15.47 24.14
C SER A 32 -23.96 -16.45 22.99
N ALA A 33 -25.06 -16.25 22.26
CA ALA A 33 -25.42 -17.10 21.11
C ALA A 33 -24.30 -17.20 20.06
N ALA A 34 -23.58 -16.09 19.81
CA ALA A 34 -22.45 -16.05 18.87
C ALA A 34 -21.27 -16.94 19.31
N TRP A 35 -20.98 -17.02 20.62
CA TRP A 35 -19.93 -17.89 21.15
C TRP A 35 -20.33 -19.37 21.13
N ARG A 36 -21.60 -19.68 21.38
CA ARG A 36 -22.13 -21.05 21.26
C ARG A 36 -22.11 -21.55 19.83
N GLU A 37 -22.48 -20.70 18.86
CA GLU A 37 -22.41 -21.02 17.44
C GLU A 37 -20.96 -21.19 16.97
N PHE A 38 -20.04 -20.35 17.45
CA PHE A 38 -18.62 -20.49 17.15
C PHE A 38 -18.01 -21.80 17.68
N PHE A 39 -18.36 -22.21 18.91
CA PHE A 39 -17.80 -23.43 19.52
C PHE A 39 -18.52 -24.74 19.13
N SER A 40 -19.65 -24.69 18.42
CA SER A 40 -20.35 -25.92 17.99
C SER A 40 -19.47 -26.80 17.08
N ASP A 41 -18.62 -26.16 16.27
CA ASP A 41 -17.80 -26.82 15.25
C ASP A 41 -16.29 -26.69 15.55
N TYR A 42 -15.93 -26.14 16.71
CA TYR A 42 -14.55 -25.89 17.13
C TYR A 42 -13.88 -27.17 17.66
N LYS A 43 -12.67 -27.49 17.16
CA LYS A 43 -11.85 -28.63 17.62
C LYS A 43 -10.49 -28.13 18.13
N PRO A 44 -10.24 -28.15 19.45
CA PRO A 44 -8.93 -27.77 19.99
C PRO A 44 -7.88 -28.84 19.64
N VAL A 45 -6.64 -28.41 19.37
CA VAL A 45 -5.49 -29.30 19.18
C VAL A 45 -4.83 -29.56 20.53
N GLY A 46 -4.65 -30.84 20.89
CA GLY A 46 -3.95 -31.24 22.11
C GLY A 46 -4.88 -31.68 23.24
N SER A 47 -5.60 -32.79 23.04
CA SER A 47 -6.28 -33.46 24.16
C SER A 47 -5.25 -34.25 24.97
N PRO A 48 -5.11 -34.06 26.30
CA PRO A 48 -4.32 -34.97 27.11
C PRO A 48 -5.00 -36.35 27.12
N LYS A 49 -4.27 -37.39 26.74
CA LYS A 49 -4.69 -38.78 27.00
C LYS A 49 -4.56 -39.03 28.50
N ALA A 50 -5.64 -39.51 29.12
CA ALA A 50 -5.61 -40.02 30.48
C ALA A 50 -4.76 -41.31 30.54
N ASP A 51 -3.86 -41.39 31.52
CA ASP A 51 -3.29 -42.66 32.00
C ASP A 51 -4.26 -43.27 33.04
N PRO A 52 -4.26 -44.60 33.30
CA PRO A 52 -5.37 -45.34 33.89
C PRO A 52 -5.63 -45.10 35.38
N THR A 53 -5.10 -44.03 35.97
CA THR A 53 -5.30 -43.67 37.39
C THR A 53 -5.98 -42.31 37.61
N GLY A 54 -6.31 -41.56 36.56
CA GLY A 54 -7.30 -40.46 36.66
C GLY A 54 -6.90 -39.22 37.46
N GLU A 55 -5.62 -38.90 37.60
CA GLU A 55 -5.16 -37.67 38.27
C GLU A 55 -4.49 -36.70 37.28
N LEU A 56 -4.96 -35.45 37.25
CA LEU A 56 -4.45 -34.37 36.38
C LEU A 56 -3.29 -33.64 37.07
N ILE A 57 -2.06 -33.81 36.56
CA ILE A 57 -0.90 -33.00 36.96
C ILE A 57 -0.97 -31.66 36.24
N ARG A 58 -1.13 -30.56 36.99
CA ARG A 58 -1.01 -29.19 36.48
C ARG A 58 0.47 -28.75 36.52
N PRO A 59 1.03 -28.14 35.47
CA PRO A 59 2.30 -27.45 35.60
C PRO A 59 2.09 -26.12 36.35
N SER A 60 2.77 -25.98 37.48
CA SER A 60 2.85 -24.74 38.27
C SER A 60 3.84 -23.78 37.61
N PHE A 61 3.39 -22.57 37.26
CA PHE A 61 4.27 -21.47 36.88
C PHE A 61 4.62 -20.66 38.12
N ASP A 62 5.59 -21.15 38.88
CA ASP A 62 6.28 -20.35 39.88
C ASP A 62 7.75 -20.16 39.48
N SER A 63 8.20 -18.92 39.63
CA SER A 63 9.55 -18.38 39.45
C SER A 63 10.03 -18.05 38.03
N VAL A 64 9.95 -16.76 37.75
CA VAL A 64 10.77 -16.03 36.77
C VAL A 64 12.18 -15.89 37.36
N ALA A 65 13.05 -16.89 37.19
CA ALA A 65 14.43 -16.80 37.68
C ALA A 65 15.50 -17.59 36.90
N ASP A 66 15.17 -18.36 35.85
CA ASP A 66 16.18 -19.20 35.15
C ASP A 66 16.33 -18.94 33.63
N LEU A 67 15.92 -17.76 33.14
CA LEU A 67 16.23 -17.34 31.75
C LEU A 67 17.58 -16.61 31.61
N ALA A 68 18.48 -16.74 32.58
CA ALA A 68 19.82 -16.20 32.54
C ALA A 68 20.87 -17.33 32.65
N LYS A 69 20.97 -18.18 31.62
CA LYS A 69 22.18 -18.92 31.21
C LYS A 69 21.89 -19.82 30.02
N GLU A 70 22.00 -19.27 28.81
CA GLU A 70 22.52 -20.01 27.64
C GLU A 70 22.88 -19.01 26.53
N SER A 71 24.05 -18.39 26.70
CA SER A 71 24.73 -17.73 25.58
C SER A 71 25.40 -18.81 24.74
N VAL A 72 24.79 -19.18 23.60
CA VAL A 72 25.48 -19.97 22.57
C VAL A 72 26.08 -19.00 21.56
N ALA A 73 27.41 -18.88 21.60
CA ALA A 73 28.21 -18.13 20.65
C ALA A 73 28.11 -18.76 19.24
N PRO A 74 28.02 -17.97 18.15
CA PRO A 74 28.05 -18.50 16.80
C PRO A 74 29.46 -19.00 16.47
N THR A 75 29.57 -20.30 16.17
CA THR A 75 30.80 -20.95 15.70
C THR A 75 30.90 -20.77 14.17
N PRO A 76 32.09 -20.48 13.61
CA PRO A 76 32.21 -20.02 12.23
C PRO A 76 32.10 -21.16 11.20
N VAL A 77 31.28 -20.95 10.18
CA VAL A 77 31.18 -21.85 9.02
C VAL A 77 32.41 -21.67 8.13
N LYS A 78 33.17 -22.75 7.94
CA LYS A 78 34.31 -22.84 7.02
C LYS A 78 33.84 -22.69 5.58
N ALA A 79 34.41 -21.70 4.90
CA ALA A 79 34.35 -21.53 3.45
C ALA A 79 35.19 -22.59 2.73
N THR A 80 34.59 -23.25 1.75
CA THR A 80 35.28 -24.14 0.81
C THR A 80 35.93 -23.30 -0.29
N LYS A 81 37.25 -23.41 -0.40
CA LYS A 81 38.11 -22.74 -1.38
C LYS A 81 37.86 -23.24 -2.81
N LEU A 82 37.65 -22.33 -3.75
CA LEU A 82 38.03 -22.50 -5.16
C LEU A 82 39.19 -21.53 -5.46
N LYS A 83 40.27 -22.08 -6.01
CA LYS A 83 41.53 -21.39 -6.32
C LYS A 83 41.40 -20.44 -7.53
N PRO A 84 42.09 -19.29 -7.52
CA PRO A 84 42.22 -18.39 -8.67
C PRO A 84 43.46 -18.73 -9.52
N LYS A 85 43.42 -18.38 -10.82
CA LYS A 85 44.62 -18.26 -11.66
C LYS A 85 44.52 -17.03 -12.58
N GLN A 86 45.32 -16.01 -12.21
CA GLN A 86 46.19 -15.12 -13.01
C GLN A 86 45.61 -14.46 -14.28
N GLU A 87 45.41 -13.13 -14.26
CA GLU A 87 46.40 -12.06 -14.52
C GLU A 87 46.67 -11.81 -16.01
N ALA A 88 46.27 -10.64 -16.49
CA ALA A 88 47.15 -9.77 -17.27
C ALA A 88 46.73 -8.30 -17.08
N SER A 89 47.70 -7.53 -16.60
CA SER A 89 47.70 -6.13 -16.22
C SER A 89 47.46 -5.16 -17.39
N ALA A 90 46.73 -4.07 -17.13
CA ALA A 90 46.78 -2.85 -17.94
C ALA A 90 47.53 -1.75 -17.15
N ALA A 91 48.57 -1.20 -17.76
CA ALA A 91 49.24 0.02 -17.32
C ALA A 91 49.13 1.08 -18.42
N VAL A 92 48.55 2.24 -18.03
CA VAL A 92 48.92 3.66 -18.28
C VAL A 92 49.94 3.92 -19.43
N VAL A 93 49.87 4.95 -20.31
CA VAL A 93 49.60 6.39 -20.15
C VAL A 93 49.43 7.05 -21.54
N SER A 94 48.67 8.16 -21.58
CA SER A 94 48.89 9.41 -22.34
C SER A 94 48.93 9.46 -23.88
N GLY A 95 48.23 10.49 -24.40
CA GLY A 95 48.87 11.43 -25.33
C GLY A 95 48.12 11.66 -26.65
N SER A 96 47.47 12.81 -26.73
CA SER A 96 47.20 13.65 -27.92
C SER A 96 47.73 13.17 -29.29
N ASN A 97 46.87 13.10 -30.30
CA ASN A 97 46.84 14.10 -31.36
C ASN A 97 45.75 13.87 -32.41
N THR A 98 45.23 15.00 -32.87
CA THR A 98 44.40 15.25 -34.03
C THR A 98 44.89 14.55 -35.30
N SER A 99 43.96 14.03 -36.11
CA SER A 99 44.01 14.14 -37.57
C SER A 99 42.66 13.82 -38.21
N ALA A 100 42.11 14.81 -38.88
CA ALA A 100 41.03 14.67 -39.84
C ALA A 100 41.55 13.91 -41.07
N VAL A 101 40.78 12.96 -41.60
CA VAL A 101 40.92 12.49 -42.97
C VAL A 101 39.54 12.41 -43.61
N LYS A 102 39.41 13.15 -44.71
CA LYS A 102 38.30 13.23 -45.65
C LYS A 102 37.98 11.86 -46.24
N GLU A 103 36.69 11.54 -46.35
CA GLU A 103 36.20 10.56 -47.32
C GLU A 103 36.26 11.15 -48.74
N GLU A 104 37.07 10.53 -49.59
CA GLU A 104 37.00 10.68 -51.04
C GLU A 104 36.11 9.58 -51.61
N ILE A 105 35.08 9.99 -52.35
CA ILE A 105 34.17 9.11 -53.09
C ILE A 105 34.69 9.03 -54.54
N SER A 106 34.86 7.81 -55.06
CA SER A 106 35.02 7.54 -56.48
C SER A 106 34.39 6.18 -56.85
N PRO A 107 33.99 5.96 -58.11
CA PRO A 107 32.61 5.58 -58.41
C PRO A 107 32.44 4.15 -58.92
N GLU A 108 31.22 3.65 -58.68
CA GLU A 108 30.37 2.86 -59.59
C GLU A 108 30.92 1.51 -60.12
N ALA A 109 30.51 0.44 -59.44
CA ALA A 109 30.49 -0.92 -59.98
C ALA A 109 29.07 -1.27 -60.47
N PRO A 110 28.92 -2.01 -61.60
CA PRO A 110 27.62 -2.23 -62.25
C PRO A 110 26.67 -3.12 -61.42
N PRO A 111 25.34 -3.00 -61.63
CA PRO A 111 24.34 -3.66 -60.80
C PRO A 111 24.38 -5.18 -60.97
N ARG A 112 24.51 -5.89 -59.85
CA ARG A 112 24.40 -7.36 -59.80
C ARG A 112 22.93 -7.74 -59.93
N ALA A 113 22.60 -8.57 -60.91
CA ALA A 113 21.25 -9.09 -61.11
C ALA A 113 20.70 -9.77 -59.84
N PRO A 114 19.40 -9.61 -59.52
CA PRO A 114 18.80 -10.20 -58.33
C PRO A 114 18.82 -11.72 -58.45
N ARG A 115 19.37 -12.39 -57.41
CA ARG A 115 19.25 -13.84 -57.27
C ARG A 115 17.78 -14.19 -56.98
N PRO A 116 17.23 -15.27 -57.55
CA PRO A 116 15.88 -15.72 -57.21
C PRO A 116 15.81 -16.01 -55.71
N VAL A 117 14.77 -15.48 -55.05
CA VAL A 117 14.45 -15.82 -53.67
C VAL A 117 14.10 -17.30 -53.63
N ALA A 118 14.91 -18.11 -52.94
CA ALA A 118 14.58 -19.49 -52.68
C ALA A 118 13.29 -19.53 -51.84
N VAL A 119 12.24 -20.13 -52.38
CA VAL A 119 11.02 -20.44 -51.64
C VAL A 119 11.41 -21.45 -50.56
N PHE A 120 11.40 -21.05 -49.30
CA PHE A 120 11.55 -21.99 -48.19
C PHE A 120 10.35 -22.93 -48.22
N ALA A 121 10.60 -24.21 -48.47
CA ALA A 121 9.59 -25.25 -48.30
C ALA A 121 9.16 -25.28 -46.82
N PRO A 122 7.88 -25.53 -46.49
CA PRO A 122 7.44 -25.69 -45.11
C PRO A 122 8.23 -26.82 -44.46
N VAL A 123 8.95 -26.51 -43.38
CA VAL A 123 9.59 -27.53 -42.56
C VAL A 123 8.47 -28.29 -41.85
N GLU A 124 8.28 -29.55 -42.24
CA GLU A 124 7.33 -30.46 -41.60
C GLU A 124 7.82 -30.67 -40.15
N GLN A 125 7.11 -30.09 -39.18
CA GLN A 125 7.47 -30.20 -37.77
C GLN A 125 7.22 -31.64 -37.30
N THR A 126 8.24 -32.29 -36.76
CA THR A 126 8.11 -33.60 -36.11
C THR A 126 7.08 -33.47 -34.98
N PRO A 127 5.99 -34.27 -34.96
CA PRO A 127 4.98 -34.18 -33.91
C PRO A 127 5.61 -34.46 -32.55
N LEU A 128 5.42 -33.55 -31.59
CA LEU A 128 5.75 -33.79 -30.19
C LEU A 128 4.85 -34.91 -29.66
N GLU A 129 5.40 -35.80 -28.82
CA GLU A 129 4.64 -36.85 -28.16
C GLU A 129 3.59 -36.23 -27.22
N VAL A 130 2.32 -36.40 -27.55
CA VAL A 130 1.20 -35.91 -26.74
C VAL A 130 0.89 -36.96 -25.68
N VAL A 131 1.20 -36.66 -24.42
CA VAL A 131 0.65 -37.40 -23.26
C VAL A 131 -0.85 -37.14 -23.19
N GLU A 132 -1.65 -38.15 -22.82
CA GLU A 132 -3.12 -38.16 -22.91
C GLU A 132 -3.80 -36.81 -22.64
N PRO A 133 -4.72 -36.35 -23.51
CA PRO A 133 -5.35 -35.04 -23.37
C PRO A 133 -6.31 -34.98 -22.18
N GLU A 134 -6.15 -33.97 -21.32
CA GLU A 134 -7.05 -33.71 -20.20
C GLU A 134 -8.18 -32.75 -20.60
N PRO A 135 -9.48 -33.10 -20.39
CA PRO A 135 -10.59 -32.23 -20.74
C PRO A 135 -10.75 -31.07 -19.76
N LEU A 136 -10.92 -29.85 -20.29
CA LEU A 136 -11.23 -28.67 -19.49
C LEU A 136 -12.64 -28.78 -18.88
N ARG A 137 -12.77 -28.58 -17.57
CA ARG A 137 -14.05 -28.63 -16.84
C ARG A 137 -14.25 -27.38 -15.98
N GLY A 138 -15.52 -27.08 -15.65
CA GLY A 138 -15.89 -26.00 -14.74
C GLY A 138 -15.40 -24.63 -15.19
N VAL A 139 -14.71 -23.91 -14.28
CA VAL A 139 -14.22 -22.54 -14.53
C VAL A 139 -13.25 -22.48 -15.71
N SER A 140 -12.38 -23.48 -15.90
CA SER A 140 -11.41 -23.49 -17.01
C SER A 140 -12.10 -23.57 -18.38
N ALA A 141 -13.21 -24.29 -18.48
CA ALA A 141 -14.01 -24.35 -19.71
C ALA A 141 -14.69 -23.00 -20.00
N VAL A 142 -15.22 -22.33 -18.96
CA VAL A 142 -15.80 -20.98 -19.08
C VAL A 142 -14.75 -19.96 -19.53
N ILE A 143 -13.53 -20.03 -19.00
CA ILE A 143 -12.42 -19.17 -19.44
C ILE A 143 -12.13 -19.40 -20.93
N ALA A 144 -12.06 -20.65 -21.39
CA ALA A 144 -11.82 -20.95 -22.80
C ALA A 144 -12.90 -20.35 -23.72
N THR A 145 -14.18 -20.54 -23.40
CA THR A 145 -15.31 -19.94 -24.13
C THR A 145 -15.23 -18.42 -24.16
N ASN A 146 -14.89 -17.80 -23.03
CA ASN A 146 -14.72 -16.36 -22.90
C ASN A 146 -13.54 -15.84 -23.76
N MET A 147 -12.43 -16.56 -23.79
CA MET A 147 -11.26 -16.20 -24.60
C MET A 147 -11.55 -16.32 -26.10
N GLU A 148 -12.28 -17.35 -26.53
CA GLU A 148 -12.76 -17.49 -27.92
C GLU A 148 -13.69 -16.32 -28.30
N ALA A 149 -14.64 -15.97 -27.45
CA ALA A 149 -15.54 -14.84 -27.69
C ALA A 149 -14.77 -13.50 -27.83
N SER A 150 -13.68 -13.33 -27.06
CA SER A 150 -12.83 -12.13 -27.13
C SER A 150 -12.17 -11.92 -28.50
N LEU A 151 -11.98 -12.98 -29.31
CA LEU A 151 -11.31 -12.88 -30.62
C LEU A 151 -12.10 -12.01 -31.60
N THR A 152 -13.41 -11.86 -31.36
CA THR A 152 -14.30 -11.06 -32.20
C THR A 152 -14.22 -9.56 -31.94
N VAL A 153 -13.53 -9.15 -30.87
CA VAL A 153 -13.37 -7.74 -30.49
C VAL A 153 -12.07 -7.20 -31.11
N PRO A 154 -12.14 -6.28 -32.09
CA PRO A 154 -10.95 -5.66 -32.65
C PRO A 154 -10.35 -4.68 -31.64
N THR A 155 -9.35 -5.15 -30.89
CA THR A 155 -8.72 -4.35 -29.85
C THR A 155 -7.53 -3.57 -30.36
N ALA A 156 -7.34 -2.37 -29.84
CA ALA A 156 -6.05 -1.70 -29.85
C ALA A 156 -5.60 -1.34 -28.45
N THR A 157 -4.30 -1.11 -28.29
CA THR A 157 -3.70 -0.84 -26.99
C THR A 157 -2.88 0.42 -27.03
N SER A 158 -3.16 1.31 -26.08
CA SER A 158 -2.32 2.47 -25.78
C SER A 158 -1.57 2.22 -24.48
N VAL A 159 -0.37 2.77 -24.35
CA VAL A 159 0.50 2.56 -23.20
C VAL A 159 1.02 3.91 -22.72
N ARG A 160 1.10 4.09 -21.40
CA ARG A 160 1.74 5.24 -20.79
C ARG A 160 2.47 4.82 -19.52
N GLN A 161 3.69 5.32 -19.36
CA GLN A 161 4.41 5.24 -18.09
C GLN A 161 4.05 6.46 -17.22
N VAL A 162 3.80 6.22 -15.94
CA VAL A 162 3.43 7.23 -14.95
C VAL A 162 4.43 7.17 -13.79
N PRO A 163 5.00 8.30 -13.35
CA PRO A 163 5.87 8.31 -12.18
C PRO A 163 5.08 7.95 -10.92
N ALA A 164 5.59 7.00 -10.14
CA ALA A 164 4.95 6.51 -8.92
C ALA A 164 5.34 7.31 -7.67
N LYS A 165 6.25 8.30 -7.78
CA LYS A 165 6.82 9.03 -6.62
C LYS A 165 5.76 9.61 -5.70
N LEU A 166 4.83 10.39 -6.25
CA LEU A 166 3.79 11.03 -5.45
C LEU A 166 2.77 10.01 -4.91
N LEU A 167 2.47 8.99 -5.71
CA LEU A 167 1.63 7.86 -5.34
C LEU A 167 2.18 7.10 -4.13
N GLU A 168 3.49 6.79 -4.11
CA GLU A 168 4.17 6.15 -2.98
C GLU A 168 4.15 7.02 -1.72
N VAL A 169 4.49 8.30 -1.87
CA VAL A 169 4.59 9.22 -0.73
C VAL A 169 3.23 9.47 -0.09
N ASN A 170 2.20 9.80 -0.88
CA ASN A 170 0.87 10.05 -0.34
C ASN A 170 0.24 8.78 0.24
N ARG A 171 0.45 7.60 -0.39
CA ARG A 171 0.04 6.32 0.20
C ARG A 171 0.72 6.05 1.54
N LYS A 172 2.02 6.36 1.69
CA LYS A 172 2.75 6.22 2.96
C LYS A 172 2.16 7.12 4.05
N VAL A 173 1.81 8.37 3.72
CA VAL A 173 1.15 9.29 4.65
C VAL A 173 -0.21 8.76 5.10
N ILE A 174 -1.05 8.34 4.15
CA ILE A 174 -2.38 7.78 4.44
C ILE A 174 -2.26 6.54 5.32
N ASN A 175 -1.43 5.56 4.93
CA ASN A 175 -1.29 4.32 5.68
C ASN A 175 -0.70 4.54 7.07
N GLY A 176 0.23 5.48 7.23
CA GLY A 176 0.72 5.88 8.55
C GLY A 176 -0.39 6.40 9.45
N TYR A 177 -1.34 7.18 8.92
CA TYR A 177 -2.53 7.62 9.65
C TYR A 177 -3.44 6.44 10.03
N ARG A 178 -3.82 5.62 9.05
CA ARG A 178 -4.76 4.51 9.23
C ARG A 178 -4.27 3.42 10.17
N GLU A 179 -2.98 3.10 10.13
CA GLU A 179 -2.37 2.10 11.02
C GLU A 179 -2.53 2.48 12.50
N ARG A 180 -2.54 3.78 12.82
CA ARG A 180 -2.75 4.26 14.19
C ARG A 180 -4.20 4.18 14.65
N SER A 181 -5.15 4.29 13.73
CA SER A 181 -6.58 4.12 14.00
C SER A 181 -7.01 2.64 13.97
N GLY A 182 -6.09 1.71 13.70
CA GLY A 182 -6.38 0.28 13.57
C GLY A 182 -7.11 -0.09 12.28
N GLU A 183 -7.10 0.79 11.29
CA GLU A 183 -7.78 0.59 10.01
C GLU A 183 -6.92 -0.18 9.01
N SER A 184 -7.57 -0.76 7.99
CA SER A 184 -6.88 -1.49 6.92
C SER A 184 -6.00 -0.59 6.06
N LYS A 185 -4.91 -1.18 5.55
CA LYS A 185 -3.95 -0.47 4.68
C LYS A 185 -4.53 -0.29 3.27
N ILE A 186 -4.27 0.87 2.69
CA ILE A 186 -4.60 1.15 1.29
C ILE A 186 -3.51 0.56 0.38
N SER A 187 -3.93 -0.09 -0.70
CA SER A 187 -3.06 -0.61 -1.77
C SER A 187 -2.87 0.44 -2.88
N PHE A 188 -1.82 0.28 -3.70
CA PHE A 188 -1.67 1.09 -4.92
C PHE A 188 -2.85 0.90 -5.88
N THR A 189 -3.40 -0.31 -5.94
CA THR A 189 -4.55 -0.65 -6.78
C THR A 189 -5.80 0.12 -6.40
N HIS A 190 -6.01 0.45 -5.12
CA HIS A 190 -7.14 1.29 -4.72
C HIS A 190 -7.04 2.70 -5.33
N LEU A 191 -5.86 3.32 -5.23
CA LEU A 191 -5.63 4.68 -5.76
C LEU A 191 -5.67 4.70 -7.29
N ILE A 192 -5.01 3.74 -7.94
CA ILE A 192 -5.00 3.64 -9.41
C ILE A 192 -6.40 3.29 -9.94
N GLY A 193 -7.10 2.36 -9.30
CA GLY A 193 -8.48 2.01 -9.65
C GLY A 193 -9.43 3.20 -9.54
N TYR A 194 -9.35 3.96 -8.45
CA TYR A 194 -10.14 5.18 -8.30
C TYR A 194 -9.76 6.25 -9.35
N ALA A 195 -8.47 6.44 -9.64
CA ALA A 195 -8.02 7.36 -10.68
C ALA A 195 -8.57 6.96 -12.07
N ILE A 196 -8.65 5.66 -12.39
CA ILE A 196 -9.27 5.17 -13.62
C ILE A 196 -10.76 5.52 -13.67
N VAL A 197 -11.49 5.28 -12.58
CA VAL A 197 -12.93 5.63 -12.49
C VAL A 197 -13.13 7.13 -12.73
N ARG A 198 -12.35 7.98 -12.05
CA ARG A 198 -12.43 9.44 -12.20
C ARG A 198 -12.04 9.90 -13.60
N ALA A 199 -11.00 9.32 -14.20
CA ALA A 199 -10.60 9.67 -15.56
C ALA A 199 -11.69 9.37 -16.60
N ILE A 200 -12.42 8.27 -16.43
CA ILE A 200 -13.55 7.92 -17.30
C ILE A 200 -14.74 8.85 -17.02
N SER A 201 -15.08 9.07 -15.75
CA SER A 201 -16.21 9.91 -15.35
C SER A 201 -16.04 11.36 -15.79
N ASP A 202 -14.86 11.93 -15.55
CA ASP A 202 -14.66 13.38 -15.53
C ASP A 202 -14.09 13.91 -16.85
N ALA A 203 -13.35 13.09 -17.59
CA ALA A 203 -12.64 13.51 -18.80
C ALA A 203 -13.05 12.75 -20.05
N VAL A 204 -13.17 11.41 -19.99
CA VAL A 204 -13.36 10.58 -21.19
C VAL A 204 -14.51 9.57 -21.02
N PRO A 205 -15.77 10.03 -20.96
CA PRO A 205 -16.94 9.17 -20.70
C PRO A 205 -17.22 8.15 -21.81
N ASN A 206 -16.65 8.30 -23.00
CA ASN A 206 -16.79 7.31 -24.07
C ASN A 206 -16.11 5.97 -23.73
N MET A 207 -15.12 5.96 -22.82
CA MET A 207 -14.39 4.75 -22.44
C MET A 207 -15.25 3.69 -21.71
N LYS A 208 -16.41 4.07 -21.15
CA LYS A 208 -17.35 3.12 -20.48
C LYS A 208 -18.42 2.56 -21.42
N HIS A 209 -18.41 2.92 -22.70
CA HIS A 209 -19.41 2.46 -23.66
C HIS A 209 -18.97 1.17 -24.36
N VAL A 210 -19.93 0.42 -24.91
CA VAL A 210 -19.68 -0.92 -25.43
C VAL A 210 -20.25 -1.04 -26.85
N TYR A 211 -19.52 -1.72 -27.73
CA TYR A 211 -20.02 -2.06 -29.06
C TYR A 211 -21.15 -3.09 -28.96
N SER A 212 -22.22 -2.89 -29.72
CA SER A 212 -23.31 -3.85 -29.85
C SER A 212 -23.90 -3.81 -31.25
N VAL A 213 -24.78 -4.76 -31.56
CA VAL A 213 -25.58 -4.76 -32.79
C VAL A 213 -27.05 -4.65 -32.41
N ASP A 214 -27.86 -4.02 -33.26
CA ASP A 214 -29.31 -4.01 -33.10
C ASP A 214 -29.94 -5.34 -33.54
N GLU A 215 -31.26 -5.45 -33.42
CA GLU A 215 -32.03 -6.64 -33.83
C GLU A 215 -31.90 -6.95 -35.33
N HIS A 216 -31.44 -5.99 -36.14
CA HIS A 216 -31.22 -6.09 -37.58
C HIS A 216 -29.74 -6.26 -37.95
N GLY A 217 -28.86 -6.46 -36.97
CA GLY A 217 -27.43 -6.64 -37.18
C GLY A 217 -26.66 -5.36 -37.51
N LYS A 218 -27.26 -4.17 -37.37
CA LYS A 218 -26.55 -2.90 -37.58
C LYS A 218 -25.68 -2.55 -36.38
N PRO A 219 -24.43 -2.09 -36.61
CA PRO A 219 -23.55 -1.62 -35.55
C PRO A 219 -24.16 -0.45 -34.76
N GLN A 220 -24.11 -0.53 -33.42
CA GLN A 220 -24.54 0.54 -32.53
C GLN A 220 -23.70 0.60 -31.25
N ILE A 221 -23.66 1.78 -30.62
CA ILE A 221 -22.97 1.99 -29.35
C ILE A 221 -23.97 1.86 -28.21
N LYS A 222 -23.78 0.87 -27.34
CA LYS A 222 -24.51 0.75 -26.08
C LYS A 222 -23.90 1.70 -25.07
N LYS A 223 -24.59 2.81 -24.80
CA LYS A 223 -24.17 3.83 -23.84
C LYS A 223 -24.57 3.42 -22.42
N PHE A 224 -23.67 3.67 -21.47
CA PHE A 224 -23.88 3.43 -20.04
C PHE A 224 -23.72 4.73 -19.27
N SER A 225 -24.60 4.97 -18.28
CA SER A 225 -24.52 6.14 -17.40
C SER A 225 -23.38 6.04 -16.41
N HIS A 226 -23.12 4.83 -15.89
CA HIS A 226 -22.21 4.59 -14.78
C HIS A 226 -21.00 3.74 -15.17
N VAL A 227 -19.95 3.79 -14.35
CA VAL A 227 -18.77 2.96 -14.46
C VAL A 227 -18.93 1.76 -13.53
N ASN A 228 -19.05 0.57 -14.11
CA ASN A 228 -19.06 -0.70 -13.40
C ASN A 228 -17.72 -1.39 -13.64
N MET A 229 -16.85 -1.34 -12.65
CA MET A 229 -15.46 -1.78 -12.76
C MET A 229 -15.33 -3.24 -12.34
N GLY A 230 -15.02 -4.13 -13.29
CA GLY A 230 -14.56 -5.48 -13.01
C GLY A 230 -13.15 -5.47 -12.42
N LEU A 231 -12.94 -6.14 -11.30
CA LEU A 231 -11.66 -6.22 -10.59
C LEU A 231 -11.07 -7.60 -10.75
N ALA A 232 -10.00 -7.76 -11.53
CA ALA A 232 -9.36 -9.05 -11.69
C ALA A 232 -8.55 -9.40 -10.44
N VAL A 233 -9.01 -10.42 -9.70
CA VAL A 233 -8.39 -10.91 -8.47
C VAL A 233 -7.85 -12.31 -8.71
N ASP A 234 -6.56 -12.48 -8.45
CA ASP A 234 -5.91 -13.78 -8.43
C ASP A 234 -6.14 -14.46 -7.08
N VAL A 235 -6.78 -15.64 -7.09
CA VAL A 235 -7.10 -16.43 -5.90
C VAL A 235 -6.22 -17.67 -5.90
N ASP A 236 -5.36 -17.78 -4.89
CA ASP A 236 -4.58 -18.99 -4.64
C ASP A 236 -5.49 -20.08 -4.05
N LYS A 237 -5.63 -21.19 -4.77
CA LYS A 237 -6.41 -22.37 -4.34
C LYS A 237 -5.53 -23.41 -3.62
N GLY A 238 -4.25 -23.10 -3.38
CA GLY A 238 -3.26 -24.02 -2.85
C GLY A 238 -2.71 -24.98 -3.91
N LYS A 239 -1.62 -25.69 -3.56
CA LYS A 239 -0.94 -26.68 -4.43
C LYS A 239 -0.45 -26.12 -5.78
N GLY A 240 -0.15 -24.82 -5.83
CA GLY A 240 0.27 -24.14 -7.06
C GLY A 240 -0.86 -23.86 -8.05
N GLN A 241 -2.12 -24.14 -7.70
CA GLN A 241 -3.26 -23.83 -8.53
C GLN A 241 -3.78 -22.42 -8.22
N ARG A 242 -3.77 -21.55 -9.23
CA ARG A 242 -4.30 -20.19 -9.15
C ARG A 242 -5.55 -20.05 -10.01
N SER A 243 -6.48 -19.23 -9.56
CA SER A 243 -7.77 -19.01 -10.23
C SER A 243 -8.04 -17.52 -10.33
N LEU A 244 -8.27 -17.04 -11.55
CA LEU A 244 -8.67 -15.66 -11.78
C LEU A 244 -10.19 -15.52 -11.61
N VAL A 245 -10.61 -14.55 -10.81
CA VAL A 245 -12.02 -14.15 -10.70
C VAL A 245 -12.14 -12.66 -10.94
N VAL A 246 -13.27 -12.22 -11.52
CA VAL A 246 -13.48 -10.80 -11.89
C VAL A 246 -14.82 -10.30 -11.35
N PRO A 247 -14.96 -10.06 -10.03
CA PRO A 247 -16.13 -9.41 -9.47
C PRO A 247 -16.26 -7.95 -9.92
N VAL A 248 -17.48 -7.40 -9.85
CA VAL A 248 -17.83 -6.07 -10.37
C VAL A 248 -18.16 -5.09 -9.26
N LEU A 249 -17.42 -3.99 -9.21
CA LEU A 249 -17.73 -2.82 -8.40
C LEU A 249 -18.70 -1.93 -9.18
N ARG A 250 -19.95 -1.87 -8.74
CA ARG A 250 -21.04 -1.16 -9.43
C ARG A 250 -21.07 0.33 -9.10
N ASN A 251 -21.47 1.15 -10.08
CA ASN A 251 -21.63 2.60 -9.95
C ASN A 251 -20.44 3.29 -9.29
N ALA A 252 -19.23 2.87 -9.65
CA ALA A 252 -17.99 3.32 -9.05
C ALA A 252 -17.81 4.84 -9.13
N ASP A 253 -18.32 5.46 -10.19
CA ASP A 253 -18.30 6.89 -10.47
C ASP A 253 -19.10 7.73 -9.47
N THR A 254 -20.07 7.11 -8.78
CA THR A 254 -20.93 7.80 -7.80
C THR A 254 -20.34 7.85 -6.40
N LEU A 255 -19.25 7.14 -6.15
CA LEU A 255 -18.62 7.02 -4.85
C LEU A 255 -17.49 8.03 -4.71
N ASP A 256 -17.35 8.60 -3.51
CA ASP A 256 -16.08 9.20 -3.10
C ASP A 256 -15.05 8.10 -2.80
N PHE A 257 -13.81 8.47 -2.49
CA PHE A 257 -12.77 7.46 -2.33
C PHE A 257 -12.98 6.55 -1.10
N ALA A 258 -13.57 7.07 -0.02
CA ALA A 258 -13.92 6.26 1.15
C ALA A 258 -15.01 5.23 0.82
N GLY A 259 -16.09 5.64 0.14
CA GLY A 259 -17.15 4.73 -0.32
C GLY A 259 -16.63 3.71 -1.34
N PHE A 260 -15.76 4.14 -2.27
CA PHE A 260 -15.10 3.27 -3.23
C PHE A 260 -14.27 2.21 -2.51
N LEU A 261 -13.46 2.60 -1.54
CA LEU A 261 -12.62 1.69 -0.78
C LEU A 261 -13.45 0.68 0.03
N LEU A 262 -14.48 1.13 0.73
CA LEU A 262 -15.35 0.25 1.52
C LEU A 262 -16.01 -0.82 0.62
N THR A 263 -16.51 -0.41 -0.54
CA THR A 263 -17.13 -1.31 -1.52
C THR A 263 -16.10 -2.27 -2.11
N TYR A 264 -14.90 -1.77 -2.43
CA TYR A 264 -13.79 -2.58 -2.91
C TYR A 264 -13.39 -3.66 -1.90
N GLU A 265 -13.19 -3.28 -0.63
CA GLU A 265 -12.80 -4.21 0.43
C GLU A 265 -13.89 -5.25 0.75
N ASP A 266 -15.17 -4.89 0.63
CA ASP A 266 -16.26 -5.86 0.75
C ASP A 266 -16.21 -6.93 -0.35
N ILE A 267 -15.92 -6.53 -1.59
CA ILE A 267 -15.71 -7.45 -2.70
C ILE A 267 -14.51 -8.36 -2.42
N ILE A 268 -13.36 -7.81 -2.01
CA ILE A 268 -12.17 -8.61 -1.68
C ILE A 268 -12.44 -9.58 -0.52
N ARG A 269 -13.20 -9.16 0.49
CA ARG A 269 -13.62 -10.03 1.60
C ARG A 269 -14.47 -11.19 1.10
N LYS A 270 -15.44 -10.95 0.21
CA LYS A 270 -16.26 -12.00 -0.42
C LYS A 270 -15.42 -12.94 -1.29
N VAL A 271 -14.45 -12.42 -2.04
CA VAL A 271 -13.51 -13.23 -2.84
C VAL A 271 -12.73 -14.18 -1.93
N ARG A 272 -12.10 -13.65 -0.87
CA ARG A 272 -11.30 -14.45 0.07
C ARG A 272 -12.13 -15.48 0.85
N ALA A 273 -13.35 -15.11 1.22
CA ALA A 273 -14.30 -16.01 1.89
C ALA A 273 -14.97 -17.01 0.95
N ASN A 274 -14.71 -16.95 -0.37
CA ASN A 274 -15.38 -17.73 -1.40
C ASN A 274 -16.92 -17.62 -1.35
N LYS A 275 -17.44 -16.40 -1.12
CA LYS A 275 -18.87 -16.06 -0.98
C LYS A 275 -19.41 -15.20 -2.13
N LEU A 276 -18.75 -15.24 -3.29
CA LEU A 276 -19.24 -14.53 -4.47
C LEU A 276 -20.49 -15.20 -5.04
N THR A 277 -21.45 -14.37 -5.41
CA THR A 277 -22.70 -14.78 -6.06
C THR A 277 -22.64 -14.51 -7.56
N LEU A 278 -23.59 -15.04 -8.32
CA LEU A 278 -23.66 -14.80 -9.77
C LEU A 278 -23.81 -13.29 -10.09
N ASP A 279 -24.53 -12.55 -9.26
CA ASP A 279 -24.74 -11.11 -9.47
C ASP A 279 -23.44 -10.31 -9.30
N ASP A 280 -22.48 -10.79 -8.50
CA ASP A 280 -21.19 -10.14 -8.33
C ASP A 280 -20.34 -10.14 -9.61
N PHE A 281 -20.67 -10.98 -10.62
CA PHE A 281 -19.94 -11.06 -11.89
C PHE A 281 -20.61 -10.30 -13.04
N GLN A 282 -21.82 -9.78 -12.85
CA GLN A 282 -22.61 -9.20 -13.93
C GLN A 282 -22.42 -7.69 -14.07
N GLY A 283 -22.47 -7.22 -15.33
CA GLY A 283 -22.65 -5.80 -15.63
C GLY A 283 -21.37 -4.95 -15.65
N ALA A 284 -20.18 -5.54 -15.63
CA ALA A 284 -18.94 -4.79 -15.86
C ALA A 284 -18.90 -4.24 -17.29
N ASN A 285 -18.61 -2.95 -17.42
CA ASN A 285 -18.36 -2.28 -18.71
C ASN A 285 -16.89 -1.84 -18.87
N VAL A 286 -16.16 -1.77 -17.77
CA VAL A 286 -14.72 -1.51 -17.70
C VAL A 286 -14.11 -2.56 -16.77
N SER A 287 -12.85 -2.95 -16.99
CA SER A 287 -12.14 -3.83 -16.07
C SER A 287 -10.72 -3.36 -15.76
N LEU A 288 -10.23 -3.73 -14.58
CA LEU A 288 -8.89 -3.46 -14.08
C LEU A 288 -8.21 -4.79 -13.78
N THR A 289 -7.00 -4.97 -14.29
CA THR A 289 -6.13 -6.10 -13.97
C THR A 289 -4.76 -5.62 -13.51
N ASN A 290 -4.22 -6.24 -12.46
CA ASN A 290 -2.96 -5.85 -11.84
C ASN A 290 -1.95 -7.01 -11.78
N PRO A 291 -1.37 -7.41 -12.92
CA PRO A 291 -0.26 -8.37 -12.95
C PRO A 291 1.05 -7.78 -12.40
N GLY A 292 1.11 -6.49 -12.07
CA GLY A 292 2.27 -5.88 -11.41
C GLY A 292 2.63 -6.51 -10.07
N THR A 293 1.65 -7.12 -9.38
CA THR A 293 1.88 -7.84 -8.12
C THR A 293 2.82 -9.04 -8.24
N ILE A 294 2.99 -9.58 -9.45
CA ILE A 294 3.89 -10.70 -9.77
C ILE A 294 5.09 -10.26 -10.61
N GLY A 295 5.39 -8.95 -10.66
CA GLY A 295 6.55 -8.41 -11.36
C GLY A 295 6.36 -8.14 -12.85
N THR A 296 5.13 -8.24 -13.38
CA THR A 296 4.87 -7.95 -14.80
C THR A 296 4.99 -6.45 -15.07
N GLN A 297 5.95 -6.03 -15.91
CA GLN A 297 6.13 -4.62 -16.26
C GLN A 297 5.00 -4.06 -17.12
N MET A 298 4.56 -4.82 -18.12
CA MET A 298 3.51 -4.41 -19.05
C MET A 298 2.66 -5.62 -19.42
N SER A 299 1.35 -5.45 -19.45
CA SER A 299 0.41 -6.48 -19.92
C SER A 299 -0.50 -5.90 -20.99
N VAL A 300 -0.79 -6.69 -22.02
CA VAL A 300 -1.80 -6.39 -23.04
C VAL A 300 -2.97 -7.34 -22.80
N PRO A 301 -3.87 -7.00 -21.86
CA PRO A 301 -4.94 -7.91 -21.48
C PRO A 301 -5.96 -8.07 -22.60
N ARG A 302 -6.57 -9.26 -22.68
CA ARG A 302 -7.66 -9.52 -23.63
C ARG A 302 -8.93 -8.82 -23.18
N LEU A 303 -9.49 -7.98 -24.04
CA LEU A 303 -10.77 -7.32 -23.77
C LEU A 303 -11.92 -8.31 -23.94
N MET A 304 -12.75 -8.42 -22.91
CA MET A 304 -13.92 -9.28 -22.92
C MET A 304 -15.06 -8.67 -23.75
N ALA A 305 -15.77 -9.52 -24.51
CA ALA A 305 -16.98 -9.10 -25.20
C ALA A 305 -18.00 -8.56 -24.17
N GLY A 306 -18.61 -7.41 -24.46
CA GLY A 306 -19.49 -6.72 -23.52
C GLY A 306 -18.81 -5.63 -22.67
N GLN A 307 -17.50 -5.43 -22.82
CA GLN A 307 -16.74 -4.33 -22.20
C GLN A 307 -16.14 -3.40 -23.26
N GLY A 308 -15.95 -2.12 -22.91
CA GLY A 308 -15.32 -1.13 -23.79
C GLY A 308 -13.82 -1.01 -23.59
N LEU A 309 -13.37 -1.22 -22.35
CA LEU A 309 -12.00 -0.97 -21.91
C LEU A 309 -11.59 -2.00 -20.85
N ILE A 310 -10.36 -2.50 -20.96
CA ILE A 310 -9.64 -3.17 -19.90
C ILE A 310 -8.31 -2.43 -19.65
N VAL A 311 -8.02 -2.15 -18.39
CA VAL A 311 -6.81 -1.43 -17.97
C VAL A 311 -5.86 -2.40 -17.29
N GLY A 312 -4.64 -2.49 -17.81
CA GLY A 312 -3.55 -3.25 -17.20
C GLY A 312 -2.64 -2.34 -16.37
N VAL A 313 -2.34 -2.77 -15.15
CA VAL A 313 -1.39 -2.09 -14.25
C VAL A 313 -0.16 -2.96 -14.07
N GLY A 314 0.99 -2.42 -14.49
CA GLY A 314 2.29 -3.05 -14.34
C GLY A 314 2.86 -2.93 -12.93
N THR A 315 4.05 -3.52 -12.74
CA THR A 315 4.82 -3.38 -11.51
C THR A 315 5.24 -1.93 -11.29
N ILE A 316 5.37 -1.53 -10.02
CA ILE A 316 5.99 -0.26 -9.63
C ILE A 316 7.45 -0.55 -9.38
N ASP A 317 8.32 -0.11 -10.29
CA ASP A 317 9.76 -0.33 -10.19
C ASP A 317 10.54 0.78 -10.90
N TYR A 318 11.86 0.83 -10.69
CA TYR A 318 12.72 1.71 -11.45
C TYR A 318 12.73 1.32 -12.93
N PRO A 319 12.92 2.29 -13.85
CA PRO A 319 13.19 1.99 -15.25
C PRO A 319 14.38 1.01 -15.38
N ALA A 320 14.37 0.19 -16.42
CA ALA A 320 15.34 -0.90 -16.60
C ALA A 320 16.80 -0.42 -16.55
N GLU A 321 17.05 0.80 -17.02
CA GLU A 321 18.37 1.45 -17.06
C GLU A 321 18.90 1.79 -15.67
N PHE A 322 18.01 1.88 -14.67
CA PHE A 322 18.33 2.23 -13.28
C PHE A 322 18.20 1.05 -12.30
N GLN A 323 17.68 -0.10 -12.75
CA GLN A 323 17.58 -1.30 -11.91
C GLN A 323 18.96 -1.75 -11.44
N GLY A 324 19.08 -2.08 -10.15
CA GLY A 324 20.35 -2.46 -9.51
C GLY A 324 21.29 -1.30 -9.20
N SER A 325 20.89 -0.05 -9.45
CA SER A 325 21.64 1.13 -9.01
C SER A 325 21.60 1.30 -7.49
N ASP A 326 22.62 1.93 -6.93
CA ASP A 326 22.64 2.32 -5.52
C ASP A 326 21.51 3.31 -5.20
N GLU A 327 20.70 3.03 -4.17
CA GLU A 327 19.53 3.84 -3.83
C GLU A 327 19.89 5.30 -3.48
N ARG A 328 21.06 5.52 -2.85
CA ARG A 328 21.53 6.88 -2.56
C ARG A 328 21.86 7.65 -3.83
N ALA A 329 22.44 6.98 -4.82
CA ALA A 329 22.69 7.57 -6.12
C ALA A 329 21.37 7.93 -6.83
N LEU A 330 20.36 7.07 -6.78
CA LEU A 330 19.02 7.34 -7.33
C LEU A 330 18.35 8.53 -6.63
N GLY A 331 18.41 8.59 -5.30
CA GLY A 331 17.90 9.73 -4.53
C GLY A 331 18.63 11.04 -4.84
N ARG A 332 19.95 10.99 -5.06
CA ARG A 332 20.72 12.16 -5.50
C ARG A 332 20.29 12.64 -6.88
N LEU A 333 20.13 11.73 -7.83
CA LEU A 333 19.70 12.02 -9.20
C LEU A 333 18.21 12.39 -9.32
N GLY A 334 17.40 12.17 -8.29
CA GLY A 334 15.96 12.41 -8.34
C GLY A 334 15.22 11.41 -9.25
N VAL A 335 15.71 10.18 -9.35
CA VAL A 335 15.06 9.13 -10.15
C VAL A 335 13.92 8.51 -9.33
N SER A 336 12.73 8.41 -9.94
CA SER A 336 11.59 7.74 -9.32
C SER A 336 11.27 6.41 -9.99
N LYS A 337 10.58 5.55 -9.24
CA LYS A 337 9.91 4.38 -9.81
C LYS A 337 8.77 4.83 -10.71
N VAL A 338 8.47 4.00 -11.70
CA VAL A 338 7.38 4.19 -12.65
C VAL A 338 6.40 3.02 -12.58
N VAL A 339 5.16 3.30 -12.96
CA VAL A 339 4.15 2.28 -13.25
C VAL A 339 3.73 2.38 -14.70
N THR A 340 3.71 1.26 -15.41
CA THR A 340 3.19 1.22 -16.77
C THR A 340 1.70 0.92 -16.72
N ILE A 341 0.89 1.79 -17.33
CA ILE A 341 -0.56 1.62 -17.44
C ILE A 341 -0.90 1.39 -18.91
N THR A 342 -1.58 0.29 -19.18
CA THR A 342 -2.05 -0.07 -20.53
C THR A 342 -3.57 0.08 -20.61
N SER A 343 -4.04 0.59 -21.74
CA SER A 343 -5.45 0.74 -22.07
C SER A 343 -5.72 -0.08 -23.31
N THR A 344 -6.34 -1.25 -23.16
CA THR A 344 -6.79 -2.08 -24.29
C THR A 344 -8.29 -1.87 -24.48
N TYR A 345 -8.66 -1.36 -25.65
CA TYR A 345 -10.01 -0.87 -25.95
C TYR A 345 -10.53 -1.40 -27.28
N ASP A 346 -11.86 -1.41 -27.44
CA ASP A 346 -12.51 -1.78 -28.71
C ASP A 346 -12.36 -0.65 -29.74
N HIS A 347 -11.49 -0.85 -30.74
CA HIS A 347 -11.17 0.17 -31.74
C HIS A 347 -12.35 0.44 -32.70
N ARG A 348 -13.44 -0.34 -32.64
CA ARG A 348 -14.67 -0.02 -33.40
C ARG A 348 -15.38 1.23 -32.89
N ILE A 349 -15.27 1.52 -31.59
CA ILE A 349 -16.02 2.60 -30.93
C ILE A 349 -15.14 3.61 -30.19
N ILE A 350 -13.95 3.21 -29.74
CA ILE A 350 -13.01 4.07 -29.03
C ILE A 350 -11.82 4.35 -29.94
N GLN A 351 -11.49 5.63 -30.09
CA GLN A 351 -10.35 6.07 -30.90
C GLN A 351 -9.05 6.10 -30.08
N GLY A 352 -7.91 5.93 -30.76
CA GLY A 352 -6.60 6.00 -30.09
C GLY A 352 -6.31 7.33 -29.40
N ALA A 353 -6.86 8.43 -29.91
CA ALA A 353 -6.79 9.73 -29.26
C ALA A 353 -7.55 9.76 -27.91
N GLU A 354 -8.73 9.15 -27.83
CA GLU A 354 -9.52 9.08 -26.58
C GLU A 354 -8.81 8.21 -25.54
N SER A 355 -8.29 7.05 -25.94
CA SER A 355 -7.49 6.21 -25.06
C SER A 355 -6.21 6.90 -24.58
N GLY A 356 -5.53 7.65 -25.48
CA GLY A 356 -4.38 8.47 -25.12
C GLY A 356 -4.69 9.60 -24.14
N MET A 357 -5.84 10.27 -24.30
CA MET A 357 -6.34 11.29 -23.39
C MET A 357 -6.76 10.69 -22.04
N PHE A 358 -7.38 9.51 -22.04
CA PHE A 358 -7.72 8.78 -20.83
C PHE A 358 -6.46 8.47 -20.01
N LEU A 359 -5.42 7.89 -20.64
CA LEU A 359 -4.15 7.64 -19.97
C LEU A 359 -3.45 8.93 -19.52
N LYS A 360 -3.60 10.04 -20.29
CA LYS A 360 -3.11 11.35 -19.87
C LYS A 360 -3.76 11.81 -18.58
N TYR A 361 -5.09 11.72 -18.49
CA TYR A 361 -5.81 12.15 -17.31
C TYR A 361 -5.51 11.26 -16.10
N VAL A 362 -5.36 9.94 -16.28
CA VAL A 362 -4.87 9.05 -15.20
C VAL A 362 -3.49 9.48 -14.71
N HIS A 363 -2.57 9.82 -15.62
CA HIS A 363 -1.26 10.36 -15.25
C HIS A 363 -1.40 11.62 -14.40
N GLU A 364 -2.17 12.61 -14.87
CA GLU A 364 -2.42 13.89 -14.19
C GLU A 364 -2.96 13.69 -12.76
N LEU A 365 -3.97 12.82 -12.61
CA LEU A 365 -4.53 12.46 -11.31
C LEU A 365 -3.48 11.85 -10.37
N LEU A 366 -2.69 10.89 -10.87
CA LEU A 366 -1.66 10.22 -10.06
C LEU A 366 -0.47 11.12 -9.74
N THR A 367 -0.21 12.17 -10.53
CA THR A 367 0.72 13.26 -10.23
C THR A 367 0.11 14.38 -9.39
N GLY A 368 -1.15 14.23 -8.97
CA GLY A 368 -1.82 15.11 -8.00
C GLY A 368 -2.54 16.31 -8.58
N GLU A 369 -2.73 16.37 -9.91
CA GLU A 369 -3.62 17.36 -10.54
C GLU A 369 -5.09 17.06 -10.22
N HIS A 370 -5.97 17.99 -10.60
CA HIS A 370 -7.42 17.90 -10.39
C HIS A 370 -7.83 17.65 -8.93
N ASN A 371 -7.00 18.11 -7.97
CA ASN A 371 -7.18 17.91 -6.53
C ASN A 371 -7.27 16.44 -6.07
N PHE A 372 -6.80 15.49 -6.88
CA PHE A 372 -7.01 14.06 -6.65
C PHE A 372 -6.64 13.61 -5.23
N TYR A 373 -5.42 13.91 -4.76
CA TYR A 373 -4.99 13.52 -3.41
C TYR A 373 -5.67 14.34 -2.30
N ALA A 374 -6.04 15.59 -2.57
CA ALA A 374 -6.77 16.39 -1.58
C ALA A 374 -8.16 15.80 -1.30
N ASP A 375 -8.87 15.39 -2.36
CA ASP A 375 -10.17 14.75 -2.26
C ASP A 375 -10.06 13.35 -1.61
N VAL A 376 -9.02 12.58 -1.96
CA VAL A 376 -8.72 11.30 -1.31
C VAL A 376 -8.48 11.50 0.19
N PHE A 377 -7.65 12.46 0.59
CA PHE A 377 -7.35 12.72 2.00
C PHE A 377 -8.60 13.19 2.75
N SER A 378 -9.37 14.10 2.15
CA SER A 378 -10.61 14.61 2.73
C SER A 378 -11.64 13.49 2.93
N SER A 379 -11.84 12.60 1.95
CA SER A 379 -12.80 11.49 2.07
C SER A 379 -12.43 10.51 3.19
N LEU A 380 -11.14 10.32 3.45
CA LEU A 380 -10.63 9.45 4.51
C LEU A 380 -10.54 10.14 5.88
N GLY A 381 -10.86 11.44 5.97
CA GLY A 381 -10.68 12.22 7.18
C GLY A 381 -9.21 12.33 7.63
N VAL A 382 -8.25 12.29 6.69
CA VAL A 382 -6.83 12.47 7.03
C VAL A 382 -6.62 13.94 7.42
N PRO A 383 -6.15 14.25 8.63
CA PRO A 383 -6.08 15.63 9.14
C PRO A 383 -4.81 16.38 8.66
N TYR A 384 -4.29 16.00 7.49
CA TYR A 384 -3.04 16.54 6.95
C TYR A 384 -3.22 16.95 5.49
N GLU A 385 -2.45 17.94 5.04
CA GLU A 385 -2.42 18.28 3.62
C GLU A 385 -1.63 17.20 2.84
N SER A 386 -2.13 16.80 1.67
CA SER A 386 -1.44 15.86 0.79
C SER A 386 -0.14 16.45 0.25
N VAL A 387 0.88 15.61 0.06
CA VAL A 387 2.12 16.04 -0.60
C VAL A 387 1.81 16.40 -2.05
N LYS A 388 2.45 17.48 -2.53
CA LYS A 388 2.28 18.03 -3.87
C LYS A 388 3.47 17.72 -4.76
N TRP A 389 3.21 17.52 -6.05
CA TRP A 389 4.25 17.48 -7.07
C TRP A 389 4.93 18.84 -7.19
N ARG A 390 6.26 18.85 -7.16
CA ARG A 390 7.09 20.03 -7.43
C ARG A 390 8.34 19.58 -8.18
N ASP A 391 8.86 20.43 -9.05
CA ASP A 391 10.11 20.15 -9.76
C ASP A 391 11.28 20.12 -8.79
N ASP A 392 12.27 19.28 -9.09
CA ASP A 392 13.47 19.19 -8.26
C ASP A 392 14.34 20.44 -8.46
N SER A 393 14.61 21.15 -7.37
CA SER A 393 15.44 22.35 -7.34
C SER A 393 16.94 22.03 -7.16
N ASN A 394 17.32 20.76 -7.16
CA ASN A 394 18.67 20.33 -6.83
C ASN A 394 19.67 20.58 -7.95
N SER A 395 20.72 21.33 -7.63
CA SER A 395 21.90 21.42 -8.50
C SER A 395 22.85 20.26 -8.16
N LEU A 396 23.11 19.37 -9.13
CA LEU A 396 23.96 18.19 -8.92
C LEU A 396 25.44 18.52 -8.76
N ASP A 397 25.88 19.67 -9.29
CA ASP A 397 27.29 20.06 -9.39
C ASP A 397 27.69 21.16 -8.40
N SER A 398 26.79 21.56 -7.50
CA SER A 398 27.01 22.64 -6.54
C SER A 398 27.06 22.10 -5.11
N GLU A 399 28.25 22.08 -4.52
CA GLU A 399 28.43 21.81 -3.08
C GLU A 399 27.67 22.84 -2.24
N ASP A 400 27.65 24.11 -2.67
CA ASP A 400 26.91 25.19 -2.02
C ASP A 400 25.40 24.88 -1.95
N ALA A 401 24.79 24.39 -3.03
CA ALA A 401 23.37 24.04 -3.05
C ALA A 401 23.03 22.90 -2.07
N LEU A 402 23.93 21.92 -1.91
CA LEU A 402 23.76 20.84 -0.93
C LEU A 402 23.88 21.37 0.50
N LEU A 403 24.85 22.27 0.75
CA LEU A 403 25.03 22.94 2.04
C LEU A 403 23.82 23.82 2.39
N GLU A 404 23.29 24.57 1.44
CA GLU A 404 22.07 25.36 1.61
C GLU A 404 20.90 24.47 2.03
N LYS A 405 20.66 23.35 1.33
CA LYS A 405 19.62 22.39 1.73
C LYS A 405 19.88 21.83 3.13
N GLN A 406 21.13 21.50 3.47
CA GLN A 406 21.47 21.04 4.82
C GLN A 406 21.18 22.08 5.91
N MET A 407 21.39 23.37 5.65
CA MET A 407 20.99 24.46 6.57
C MET A 407 19.46 24.57 6.71
N GLN A 408 18.74 24.35 5.61
CA GLN A 408 17.28 24.31 5.62
C GLN A 408 16.73 23.13 6.42
N ILE A 409 17.39 21.97 6.39
CA ILE A 409 17.03 20.81 7.23
C ILE A 409 17.13 21.17 8.72
N ALA A 410 18.22 21.81 9.14
CA ALA A 410 18.38 22.25 10.53
C ALA A 410 17.28 23.25 10.95
N THR A 411 16.90 24.15 10.03
CA THR A 411 15.79 25.08 10.24
C THR A 411 14.45 24.33 10.36
N LEU A 412 14.20 23.34 9.50
CA LEU A 412 12.98 22.54 9.51
C LEU A 412 12.83 21.73 10.81
N ILE A 413 13.92 21.12 11.31
CA ILE A 413 13.96 20.44 12.61
C ILE A 413 13.56 21.42 13.72
N ARG A 414 14.20 22.58 13.76
CA ARG A 414 13.92 23.61 14.78
C ARG A 414 12.45 24.05 14.71
N VAL A 415 11.91 24.30 13.53
CA VAL A 415 10.52 24.76 13.41
C VAL A 415 9.52 23.67 13.83
N HIS A 416 9.77 22.40 13.55
CA HIS A 416 8.94 21.31 14.07
C HIS A 416 8.96 21.26 15.60
N ARG A 417 10.13 21.43 16.24
CA ARG A 417 10.25 21.51 17.70
C ARG A 417 9.51 22.69 18.33
N VAL A 418 9.52 23.84 17.66
CA VAL A 418 8.91 25.08 18.19
C VAL A 418 7.41 25.14 17.89
N ARG A 419 6.98 24.71 16.70
CA ARG A 419 5.64 24.98 16.14
C ARG A 419 4.91 23.75 15.61
N GLY A 420 5.48 22.54 15.71
CA GLY A 420 4.84 21.32 15.22
C GLY A 420 3.45 21.08 15.80
N HIS A 421 3.20 21.54 17.03
CA HIS A 421 1.89 21.52 17.68
C HIS A 421 0.78 22.23 16.86
N LEU A 422 1.11 23.16 15.96
CA LEU A 422 0.12 23.87 15.13
C LEU A 422 -0.52 22.99 14.05
N ILE A 423 0.13 21.88 13.70
CA ILE A 423 -0.40 20.86 12.76
C ILE A 423 -0.66 19.53 13.45
N ALA A 424 -0.64 19.52 14.78
CA ALA A 424 -1.04 18.36 15.56
C ALA A 424 -2.56 18.16 15.44
N ASP A 425 -2.95 16.90 15.40
CA ASP A 425 -4.33 16.45 15.31
C ASP A 425 -4.96 16.41 16.72
N LEU A 426 -5.32 17.59 17.23
CA LEU A 426 -5.78 17.78 18.60
C LEU A 426 -7.30 17.97 18.72
N ASP A 427 -7.97 18.27 17.61
CA ASP A 427 -9.40 18.60 17.59
C ASP A 427 -10.24 17.38 17.21
N PRO A 428 -10.89 16.69 18.17
CA PRO A 428 -11.67 15.50 17.87
C PRO A 428 -12.88 15.77 16.96
N LEU A 429 -13.33 17.02 16.87
CA LEU A 429 -14.46 17.42 16.03
C LEU A 429 -14.05 17.74 14.59
N HIS A 430 -12.75 17.92 14.33
CA HIS A 430 -12.21 18.29 13.03
C HIS A 430 -12.98 19.46 12.37
N TRP A 431 -13.40 20.45 13.16
CA TRP A 431 -14.34 21.48 12.67
C TRP A 431 -13.66 22.47 11.72
N ARG A 432 -12.32 22.53 11.72
CA ARG A 432 -11.51 23.28 10.77
C ARG A 432 -10.81 22.33 9.82
N ALA A 433 -10.83 22.68 8.53
CA ALA A 433 -10.02 22.01 7.55
C ALA A 433 -8.52 22.13 7.93
N PRO A 434 -7.75 21.02 7.80
CA PRO A 434 -6.30 21.07 7.97
C PRO A 434 -5.68 22.11 7.05
N ARG A 435 -4.78 22.92 7.61
CA ARG A 435 -4.01 23.90 6.83
C ARG A 435 -2.55 23.81 7.21
N MET A 436 -1.68 23.60 6.24
CA MET A 436 -0.24 23.62 6.48
C MET A 436 0.24 25.07 6.70
N PRO A 437 0.81 25.41 7.87
CA PRO A 437 1.49 26.68 8.07
C PRO A 437 2.73 26.74 7.18
N ARG A 438 3.02 27.91 6.59
CA ARG A 438 4.15 28.08 5.65
C ARG A 438 5.47 27.61 6.26
N GLU A 439 5.69 27.86 7.53
CA GLU A 439 6.93 27.52 8.23
C GLU A 439 7.12 26.02 8.46
N LEU A 440 6.05 25.22 8.37
CA LEU A 440 6.12 23.76 8.49
C LEU A 440 6.08 23.07 7.12
N ASP A 441 5.76 23.80 6.04
CA ASP A 441 5.86 23.29 4.67
C ASP A 441 7.35 23.18 4.28
N PRO A 442 7.89 21.96 4.05
CA PRO A 442 9.27 21.79 3.60
C PRO A 442 9.59 22.63 2.36
N ALA A 443 8.60 22.86 1.51
CA ALA A 443 8.80 23.55 0.26
C ALA A 443 8.93 25.07 0.40
N THR A 444 8.62 25.64 1.57
CA THR A 444 9.05 27.01 1.92
C THR A 444 10.57 27.13 1.97
N TYR A 445 11.26 26.01 2.25
CA TYR A 445 12.70 25.93 2.35
C TYR A 445 13.36 25.30 1.11
N GLY A 446 12.65 25.28 -0.02
CA GLY A 446 13.18 24.70 -1.27
C GLY A 446 13.31 23.17 -1.27
N LEU A 447 12.73 22.49 -0.28
CA LEU A 447 12.70 21.02 -0.20
C LEU A 447 11.43 20.49 -0.87
N THR A 448 11.58 19.50 -1.72
CA THR A 448 10.51 18.94 -2.55
C THR A 448 10.31 17.45 -2.28
N VAL A 449 9.36 16.84 -2.98
CA VAL A 449 9.12 15.39 -2.92
C VAL A 449 10.36 14.57 -3.31
N TRP A 450 11.26 15.15 -4.11
CA TRP A 450 12.50 14.53 -4.57
C TRP A 450 13.59 14.49 -3.50
N ASP A 451 13.54 15.41 -2.52
CA ASP A 451 14.49 15.43 -1.42
C ASP A 451 14.20 14.36 -0.36
N LEU A 452 13.00 13.74 -0.38
CA LEU A 452 12.58 12.76 0.63
C LEU A 452 13.50 11.55 0.74
N ASP A 453 14.14 11.13 -0.36
CA ASP A 453 15.04 9.97 -0.38
C ASP A 453 16.51 10.37 -0.19
N ARG A 454 16.81 11.67 -0.07
CA ARG A 454 18.17 12.17 0.11
C ARG A 454 18.56 12.13 1.58
N GLU A 455 19.81 11.75 1.84
CA GLU A 455 20.38 11.69 3.19
C GLU A 455 20.90 13.05 3.65
N PHE A 456 20.47 13.48 4.83
CA PHE A 456 20.95 14.69 5.49
C PHE A 456 21.47 14.39 6.89
N LEU A 457 22.28 15.29 7.43
CA LEU A 457 22.65 15.29 8.84
C LEU A 457 21.44 15.71 9.68
N THR A 458 21.11 14.91 10.68
CA THR A 458 19.93 15.10 11.55
C THR A 458 20.24 15.89 12.82
N GLY A 459 21.51 16.03 13.19
CA GLY A 459 21.91 16.64 14.46
C GLY A 459 21.51 15.83 15.69
N GLY A 460 21.35 14.50 15.55
CA GLY A 460 21.02 13.59 16.65
C GLY A 460 19.53 13.29 16.83
N VAL A 461 18.64 13.88 16.00
CA VAL A 461 17.19 13.58 16.04
C VAL A 461 16.97 12.08 15.87
N GLY A 462 16.17 11.50 16.77
CA GLY A 462 15.86 10.07 16.75
C GLY A 462 17.05 9.14 17.02
N GLY A 463 18.14 9.64 17.61
CA GLY A 463 19.32 8.84 17.97
C GLY A 463 20.24 8.48 16.80
N VAL A 464 19.99 9.03 15.60
CA VAL A 464 20.81 8.81 14.41
C VAL A 464 21.48 10.12 13.99
N ASN A 465 22.66 10.05 13.35
CA ASN A 465 23.38 11.23 12.85
C ASN A 465 23.06 11.60 11.39
N ARG A 466 22.63 10.60 10.60
CA ARG A 466 22.21 10.77 9.20
C ARG A 466 20.94 9.95 8.97
N SER A 467 20.02 10.49 8.18
CA SER A 467 18.78 9.82 7.79
C SER A 467 18.24 10.47 6.51
N THR A 468 17.36 9.76 5.81
CA THR A 468 16.64 10.35 4.68
C THR A 468 15.69 11.45 5.17
N LEU A 469 15.43 12.48 4.37
CA LEU A 469 14.47 13.53 4.77
C LEU A 469 13.08 12.93 5.07
N GLY A 470 12.65 11.90 4.33
CA GLY A 470 11.37 11.24 4.55
C GLY A 470 11.26 10.54 5.91
N GLU A 471 12.33 9.89 6.37
CA GLU A 471 12.40 9.30 7.72
C GLU A 471 12.48 10.36 8.81
N LEU A 472 13.32 11.39 8.62
CA LEU A 472 13.45 12.51 9.54
C LEU A 472 12.11 13.22 9.75
N LEU A 473 11.39 13.53 8.68
CA LEU A 473 10.03 14.08 8.75
C LEU A 473 9.06 13.12 9.43
N GLY A 474 9.23 11.81 9.25
CA GLY A 474 8.48 10.78 9.97
C GLY A 474 8.65 10.93 11.48
N VAL A 475 9.90 10.97 11.95
CA VAL A 475 10.25 11.14 13.38
C VAL A 475 9.69 12.46 13.93
N LEU A 476 9.92 13.57 13.24
CA LEU A 476 9.43 14.88 13.68
C LEU A 476 7.90 14.95 13.73
N ARG A 477 7.21 14.39 12.73
CA ARG A 477 5.75 14.36 12.70
C ARG A 477 5.19 13.47 13.80
N ASP A 478 5.82 12.32 14.05
CA ASP A 478 5.41 11.39 15.10
C ASP A 478 5.59 11.99 16.49
N ALA A 479 6.67 12.76 16.71
CA ALA A 479 6.95 13.45 17.96
C ALA A 479 6.03 14.67 18.21
N TYR A 480 5.79 15.50 17.20
CA TYR A 480 5.24 16.85 17.40
C TYR A 480 3.89 17.14 16.74
N CYS A 481 3.46 16.31 15.77
CA CYS A 481 2.37 16.64 14.85
C CYS A 481 1.26 15.58 14.79
N ARG A 482 1.21 14.64 15.75
CA ARG A 482 0.14 13.63 15.83
C ARG A 482 -0.94 14.08 16.81
N THR A 483 -1.49 13.16 17.58
CA THR A 483 -2.51 13.43 18.59
C THR A 483 -1.95 14.01 19.89
N ILE A 484 -0.70 14.47 19.87
CA ILE A 484 -0.03 15.17 20.97
C ILE A 484 0.74 16.34 20.36
N GLY A 485 0.51 17.55 20.87
CA GLY A 485 1.27 18.75 20.57
C GLY A 485 2.20 19.07 21.74
N VAL A 486 3.51 19.09 21.50
CA VAL A 486 4.50 19.35 22.54
C VAL A 486 4.95 20.80 22.47
N GLU A 487 4.77 21.53 23.57
CA GLU A 487 5.22 22.91 23.73
C GLU A 487 6.27 22.97 24.82
N TYR A 488 7.55 23.10 24.45
CA TYR A 488 8.63 23.04 25.43
C TYR A 488 9.79 24.02 25.14
N MET A 489 9.91 24.52 23.92
CA MET A 489 11.01 25.41 23.51
C MET A 489 11.01 26.78 24.23
N HIS A 490 9.97 27.08 25.02
CA HIS A 490 9.90 28.25 25.90
C HIS A 490 10.63 28.03 27.24
N ILE A 491 10.95 26.79 27.60
CA ILE A 491 11.72 26.43 28.80
C ILE A 491 13.15 26.98 28.67
N GLN A 492 13.70 27.58 29.72
CA GLN A 492 15.06 28.16 29.69
C GLN A 492 16.16 27.12 29.94
N ASN A 493 15.85 26.04 30.67
CA ASN A 493 16.79 24.98 31.01
C ASN A 493 17.02 24.04 29.83
N THR A 494 18.25 24.00 29.32
CA THR A 494 18.63 23.15 28.19
C THR A 494 18.55 21.66 28.51
N ASP A 495 18.81 21.25 29.76
CA ASP A 495 18.75 19.83 30.14
C ASP A 495 17.31 19.33 30.13
N GLU A 496 16.35 20.15 30.57
CA GLU A 496 14.91 19.86 30.46
C GLU A 496 14.46 19.80 29.00
N GLN A 497 14.91 20.74 28.15
CA GLN A 497 14.62 20.70 26.72
C GLN A 497 15.16 19.42 26.06
N ARG A 498 16.37 18.98 26.46
CA ARG A 498 16.98 17.76 25.93
C ARG A 498 16.26 16.52 26.42
N TRP A 499 15.88 16.48 27.71
CA TRP A 499 15.08 15.39 28.27
C TRP A 499 13.79 15.20 27.47
N ILE A 500 13.05 16.29 27.16
CA ILE A 500 11.84 16.20 26.33
C ILE A 500 12.16 15.68 24.92
N GLN A 501 13.23 16.15 24.29
CA GLN A 501 13.65 15.65 22.98
C GLN A 501 13.93 14.14 23.01
N GLU A 502 14.67 13.65 24.00
CA GLU A 502 15.00 12.23 24.14
C GLU A 502 13.77 11.34 24.39
N HIS A 503 12.71 11.88 25.01
CA HIS A 503 11.48 11.12 25.30
C HIS A 503 10.45 11.15 24.17
N PHE A 504 10.55 12.07 23.22
CA PHE A 504 9.60 12.22 22.11
C PHE A 504 10.22 11.91 20.74
N GLU A 505 11.49 12.26 20.50
CA GLU A 505 12.15 12.03 19.22
C GLU A 505 12.74 10.61 19.14
N GLY A 506 12.15 9.76 18.31
CA GLY A 506 12.64 8.40 18.06
C GLY A 506 12.02 7.32 18.96
N VAL A 507 11.15 7.71 19.90
CA VAL A 507 10.36 6.77 20.72
C VAL A 507 9.12 6.34 19.94
N LYS A 508 8.89 5.04 19.79
CA LYS A 508 7.69 4.52 19.13
C LYS A 508 6.56 4.37 20.15
N ARG A 509 5.33 4.67 19.75
CA ARG A 509 4.15 4.50 20.64
C ARG A 509 3.96 3.08 21.16
N ASN A 510 4.36 2.06 20.39
CA ASN A 510 4.28 0.67 20.82
C ASN A 510 5.34 0.32 21.89
N ASP A 511 6.31 1.21 22.15
CA ASP A 511 7.29 1.01 23.21
C ASP A 511 6.65 1.19 24.60
N PHE A 512 5.46 1.79 24.67
CA PHE A 512 4.67 1.87 25.90
C PHE A 512 3.76 0.66 26.02
N ALA A 513 3.94 -0.13 27.09
CA ALA A 513 2.96 -1.11 27.51
C ALA A 513 1.67 -0.40 27.98
N VAL A 514 0.73 -0.19 27.06
CA VAL A 514 -0.59 0.34 27.36
C VAL A 514 -1.56 -0.82 27.52
N ASP A 515 -2.09 -0.98 28.73
CA ASP A 515 -3.20 -1.87 28.99
C ASP A 515 -4.49 -1.27 28.39
N LYS A 516 -4.74 -1.63 27.12
CA LYS A 516 -5.91 -1.17 26.37
C LYS A 516 -7.22 -1.63 27.03
N VAL A 517 -7.21 -2.77 27.71
CA VAL A 517 -8.39 -3.31 28.40
C VAL A 517 -8.71 -2.42 29.59
N ARG A 518 -7.74 -2.10 30.44
CA ARG A 518 -7.94 -1.18 31.57
C ARG A 518 -8.36 0.22 31.11
N VAL A 519 -7.78 0.74 30.03
CA VAL A 519 -8.21 2.04 29.46
C VAL A 519 -9.69 1.98 29.05
N LEU A 520 -10.09 0.92 28.34
CA LEU A 520 -11.48 0.72 27.91
C LEU A 520 -12.43 0.53 29.10
N GLU A 521 -12.04 -0.23 30.13
CA GLU A 521 -12.81 -0.40 31.36
C GLU A 521 -13.06 0.93 32.07
N ARG A 522 -12.04 1.78 32.17
CA ARG A 522 -12.17 3.12 32.76
C ARG A 522 -13.05 4.05 31.94
N LEU A 523 -12.95 3.99 30.61
CA LEU A 523 -13.86 4.71 29.71
C LEU A 523 -15.31 4.25 29.88
N ASN A 524 -15.55 2.93 29.87
CA ASN A 524 -16.88 2.35 30.08
C ASN A 524 -17.46 2.76 31.43
N ALA A 525 -16.65 2.75 32.49
CA ALA A 525 -17.08 3.18 33.82
C ALA A 525 -17.44 4.67 33.84
N ALA A 526 -16.64 5.53 33.18
CA ALA A 526 -16.93 6.96 33.06
C ALA A 526 -18.24 7.21 32.32
N GLU A 527 -18.42 6.59 31.15
CA GLU A 527 -19.64 6.74 30.34
C GLU A 527 -20.89 6.21 31.07
N ALA A 528 -20.80 5.03 31.70
CA ALA A 528 -21.91 4.46 32.45
C ALA A 528 -22.32 5.34 33.64
N PHE A 529 -21.34 5.93 34.34
CA PHE A 529 -21.60 6.85 35.45
C PHE A 529 -22.26 8.16 34.97
N GLU A 530 -21.79 8.73 33.86
CA GLU A 530 -22.40 9.91 33.24
C GLU A 530 -23.84 9.66 32.79
N ARG A 531 -24.11 8.52 32.14
CA ARG A 531 -25.49 8.11 31.78
C ARG A 531 -26.38 7.93 33.01
N PHE A 532 -25.84 7.39 34.10
CA PHE A 532 -26.57 7.26 35.36
C PHE A 532 -26.89 8.64 35.96
N LEU A 533 -25.93 9.56 36.01
CA LEU A 533 -26.12 10.91 36.55
C LEU A 533 -27.16 11.71 35.76
N SER A 534 -27.12 11.63 34.42
CA SER A 534 -28.07 12.32 33.54
C SER A 534 -29.50 11.77 33.68
N THR A 535 -29.64 10.46 33.90
CA THR A 535 -30.95 9.82 34.07
C THR A 535 -31.53 10.03 35.47
N LYS A 536 -30.70 9.91 36.52
CA LYS A 536 -31.16 9.83 37.90
C LYS A 536 -31.35 11.20 38.55
N TYR A 537 -30.58 12.20 38.14
CA TYR A 537 -30.56 13.52 38.77
C TYR A 537 -30.83 14.62 37.75
N VAL A 538 -31.81 15.48 38.05
CA VAL A 538 -32.16 16.63 37.20
C VAL A 538 -31.14 17.75 37.43
N GLY A 539 -30.63 18.36 36.35
CA GLY A 539 -29.70 19.51 36.41
C GLY A 539 -28.21 19.15 36.36
N THR A 540 -27.86 17.87 36.18
CA THR A 540 -26.47 17.37 36.07
C THR A 540 -25.72 17.82 34.83
N LYS A 541 -26.42 18.34 33.79
CA LYS A 541 -25.82 18.83 32.55
C LYS A 541 -24.72 19.89 32.73
N ARG A 542 -24.67 20.59 33.87
CA ARG A 542 -23.63 21.59 34.19
C ARG A 542 -22.31 20.97 34.67
N PHE A 543 -22.34 19.72 35.13
CA PHE A 543 -21.21 19.01 35.74
C PHE A 543 -20.86 17.73 34.99
N GLY A 544 -21.58 17.42 33.91
CA GLY A 544 -21.37 16.20 33.14
C GLY A 544 -20.03 16.24 32.39
N LEU A 545 -19.43 15.07 32.27
CA LEU A 545 -18.18 14.81 31.56
C LEU A 545 -18.43 14.34 30.11
N GLU A 546 -19.62 14.56 29.57
CA GLU A 546 -20.00 14.14 28.21
C GLU A 546 -19.07 14.78 27.17
N GLY A 547 -18.34 13.94 26.42
CA GLY A 547 -17.31 14.34 25.46
C GLY A 547 -15.90 14.55 26.04
N ALA A 548 -15.71 14.41 27.35
CA ALA A 548 -14.42 14.54 28.04
C ALA A 548 -14.09 13.32 28.93
N GLU A 549 -14.74 12.18 28.70
CA GLU A 549 -14.64 10.95 29.49
C GLU A 549 -13.22 10.40 29.54
N SER A 550 -12.43 10.67 28.49
CA SER A 550 -11.00 10.35 28.41
C SER A 550 -10.16 10.97 29.53
N ALA A 551 -10.65 11.98 30.25
CA ALA A 551 -9.96 12.51 31.43
C ALA A 551 -9.81 11.45 32.55
N ILE A 552 -10.77 10.51 32.68
CA ILE A 552 -10.76 9.46 33.71
C ILE A 552 -9.60 8.47 33.54
N PRO A 553 -9.40 7.81 32.38
CA PRO A 553 -8.25 6.92 32.19
C PRO A 553 -6.91 7.68 32.25
N ILE A 554 -6.86 8.96 31.86
CA ILE A 554 -5.65 9.79 32.00
C ILE A 554 -5.29 9.95 33.49
N LEU A 555 -6.26 10.35 34.33
CA LEU A 555 -6.06 10.49 35.76
C LEU A 555 -5.69 9.16 36.43
N ASP A 556 -6.36 8.06 36.06
CA ASP A 556 -6.00 6.71 36.54
C ASP A 556 -4.53 6.41 36.23
N LYS A 557 -4.06 6.67 35.00
CA LYS A 557 -2.66 6.43 34.63
C LYS A 557 -1.68 7.30 35.41
N ILE A 558 -1.97 8.59 35.59
CA ILE A 558 -1.13 9.52 36.38
C ILE A 558 -1.00 9.02 37.82
N LEU A 559 -2.11 8.60 38.44
CA LEU A 559 -2.11 8.12 39.82
C LEU A 559 -1.33 6.81 39.97
N ASN A 560 -1.46 5.87 39.04
CA ASN A 560 -0.66 4.63 39.05
C ASN A 560 0.84 4.92 38.90
N LEU A 561 1.21 5.81 37.97
CA LEU A 561 2.63 6.17 37.79
C LEU A 561 3.22 6.83 39.03
N ALA A 562 2.43 7.65 39.75
CA ALA A 562 2.85 8.26 41.00
C ALA A 562 3.02 7.23 42.14
N THR A 563 2.27 6.13 42.13
CA THR A 563 2.45 5.03 43.09
C THR A 563 3.63 4.14 42.75
N ASP A 564 3.92 3.93 41.46
CA ASP A 564 5.01 3.08 40.99
C ASP A 564 6.39 3.75 41.13
N ALA A 565 6.44 5.08 41.17
CA ALA A 565 7.67 5.87 41.31
C ALA A 565 8.29 5.87 42.73
N LYS A 566 7.95 4.90 43.57
CA LYS A 566 8.39 4.79 44.97
C LYS A 566 9.57 3.86 45.19
#